data_AF-A0A653Y3G6-F1
#
_entry.id   AF-A0A653Y3G6-F1
#
_cell.length_a   1.000
_cell.length_b   1.000
_cell.length_c   1.000
_cell.angle_alpha   90.00
_cell.angle_beta   90.00
_cell.angle_gamma   90.00
#
_symmetry.space_group_name_H-M   'P 1'
#
loop_
_entity.id
_entity.type
_entity.pdbx_description
1 polymer ?
#
loop_
_entity_poly.entity_id
_entity_poly.type
_entity_poly.pdbx_seq_one_letter_code
_entity_poly.pdbx_strand_id
1 'polypeptide(L)'
;MELFSDKPALAAAALTRLVAADARSQGIPAGRLQAYLSDLVVRNGPSIVEQLAIELARQHLATLDRLARATGKPAARYLDELELAAAMQESIGRDSAQLDTTDPGEGT
;
A
#
# COMPACT_ATOMS: atom_id res chain seq x y z
N MET A 1 -17.39 4.37 -16.58
CA MET A 1 -16.99 3.15 -17.31
C MET A 1 -15.86 2.51 -16.52
N GLU A 2 -16.17 1.54 -15.67
CA GLU A 2 -15.14 0.85 -14.88
C GLU A 2 -14.45 -0.18 -15.77
N LEU A 3 -13.21 0.11 -16.16
CA LEU A 3 -12.32 -0.79 -16.87
C LEU A 3 -11.76 -1.82 -15.88
N PHE A 4 -12.61 -2.71 -15.37
CA PHE A 4 -12.14 -3.84 -14.58
C PHE A 4 -11.64 -4.93 -15.51
N SER A 5 -10.37 -4.81 -15.88
CA SER A 5 -9.66 -5.87 -16.59
C SER A 5 -9.20 -6.93 -15.60
N ASP A 6 -9.48 -8.18 -15.91
CA ASP A 6 -8.97 -9.35 -15.17
C ASP A 6 -7.47 -9.61 -15.41
N LYS A 7 -6.84 -8.93 -16.37
CA LYS A 7 -5.38 -8.98 -16.56
C LYS A 7 -4.67 -8.42 -15.30
N PRO A 8 -3.78 -9.21 -14.65
CA PRO A 8 -3.12 -8.82 -13.40
C PRO A 8 -2.43 -7.45 -13.45
N ALA A 9 -1.75 -7.12 -14.55
CA ALA A 9 -1.08 -5.83 -14.70
C ALA A 9 -2.05 -4.64 -14.69
N LEU A 10 -3.19 -4.75 -15.36
CA LEU A 10 -4.20 -3.69 -15.35
C LEU A 10 -4.89 -3.60 -14.00
N ALA A 11 -5.09 -4.74 -13.32
CA ALA A 11 -5.66 -4.79 -11.99
C ALA A 11 -4.74 -4.10 -10.95
N ALA A 12 -3.44 -4.36 -11.00
CA ALA A 12 -2.44 -3.70 -10.15
C ALA A 12 -2.43 -2.17 -10.35
N ALA A 13 -2.52 -1.72 -11.61
CA ALA A 13 -2.58 -0.30 -11.92
C ALA A 13 -3.90 0.35 -11.46
N ALA A 14 -5.01 -0.38 -11.48
CA ALA A 14 -6.30 0.10 -10.94
C ALA A 14 -6.25 0.20 -9.41
N LEU A 15 -5.72 -0.82 -8.73
CA LEU A 15 -5.53 -0.82 -7.29
C LEU A 15 -4.67 0.36 -6.82
N THR A 16 -3.54 0.60 -7.49
CA THR A 16 -2.65 1.73 -7.18
C THR A 16 -3.38 3.08 -7.26
N ARG A 17 -4.27 3.26 -8.24
CA ARG A 17 -5.09 4.48 -8.37
C ARG A 17 -6.14 4.62 -7.27
N LEU A 18 -6.75 3.51 -6.85
CA LEU A 18 -7.69 3.50 -5.74
C LEU A 18 -7.00 3.89 -4.43
N VAL A 19 -5.85 3.27 -4.12
CA VAL A 19 -5.05 3.62 -2.93
C VAL A 19 -4.62 5.09 -2.96
N ALA A 20 -4.19 5.61 -4.12
CA ALA A 20 -3.83 7.02 -4.26
C ALA A 20 -5.04 7.98 -4.15
N ALA A 21 -6.25 7.52 -4.45
CA ALA A 21 -7.47 8.29 -4.22
C ALA A 21 -7.82 8.32 -2.72
N ASP A 22 -7.71 7.18 -2.05
CA ASP A 22 -7.99 7.02 -0.61
C ASP A 22 -6.98 7.79 0.26
N ALA A 23 -5.69 7.77 -0.11
CA ALA A 23 -4.67 8.55 0.59
C ALA A 23 -4.94 10.07 0.54
N ARG A 24 -5.64 10.54 -0.50
CA ARG A 24 -6.03 11.95 -0.64
C ARG A 24 -7.34 12.31 0.06
N SER A 25 -8.18 11.33 0.39
CA SER A 25 -9.50 11.58 1.00
C SER A 25 -9.48 11.75 2.53
N GLN A 26 -8.30 11.88 3.16
CA GLN A 26 -8.12 12.13 4.60
C GLN A 26 -8.96 11.21 5.52
N GLY A 27 -9.06 9.93 5.17
CA GLY A 27 -9.59 8.92 6.08
C GLY A 27 -11.09 8.64 5.98
N ILE A 28 -11.78 9.07 4.92
CA ILE A 28 -13.03 8.38 4.52
C ILE A 28 -12.59 7.12 3.77
N PRO A 29 -12.65 5.92 4.38
CA PRO A 29 -12.29 4.70 3.68
C PRO A 29 -13.39 4.48 2.67
N ALA A 30 -13.12 4.77 1.40
CA ALA A 30 -14.04 4.37 0.38
C ALA A 30 -13.92 2.84 0.34
N GLY A 31 -14.93 2.11 0.82
CA GLY A 31 -15.01 0.64 0.74
C GLY A 31 -14.79 0.06 -0.68
N ARG A 32 -14.57 0.93 -1.67
CA ARG A 32 -14.07 0.70 -3.02
C ARG A 32 -12.80 -0.15 -3.08
N LEU A 33 -11.82 0.01 -2.18
CA LEU A 33 -10.61 -0.82 -2.22
C LEU A 33 -10.92 -2.28 -1.90
N GLN A 34 -11.64 -2.50 -0.80
CA GLN A 34 -12.07 -3.84 -0.37
C GLN A 34 -13.01 -4.46 -1.40
N ALA A 35 -14.03 -3.70 -1.84
CA ALA A 35 -14.96 -4.16 -2.87
C ALA A 35 -14.22 -4.56 -4.16
N TYR A 36 -13.25 -3.75 -4.60
CA TYR A 36 -12.45 -4.05 -5.78
C TYR A 36 -11.65 -5.37 -5.64
N LEU A 37 -10.98 -5.58 -4.51
CA LEU A 37 -10.23 -6.81 -4.25
C LEU A 37 -11.15 -8.03 -4.13
N SER A 38 -12.27 -7.90 -3.41
CA SER A 38 -13.28 -8.95 -3.29
C SER A 38 -13.83 -9.35 -4.65
N ASP A 39 -14.21 -8.38 -5.48
CA ASP A 39 -14.68 -8.59 -6.84
C ASP A 39 -13.65 -9.30 -7.72
N LEU A 40 -12.37 -8.89 -7.60
CA LEU A 40 -11.29 -9.49 -8.37
C LEU A 40 -11.10 -10.96 -8.01
N VAL A 41 -11.14 -11.30 -6.71
CA VAL A 41 -11.04 -12.67 -6.19
C VAL A 41 -12.25 -13.50 -6.59
N VAL A 42 -13.48 -12.97 -6.50
CA VAL A 42 -14.70 -13.68 -6.89
C VAL A 42 -14.67 -14.06 -8.37
N ARG A 43 -14.18 -13.17 -9.25
CA ARG A 43 -14.13 -13.43 -10.70
C ARG A 43 -12.99 -14.36 -11.13
N ASN A 44 -11.84 -14.31 -10.46
CA ASN A 44 -10.60 -14.95 -10.93
C ASN A 44 -10.07 -16.06 -10.01
N GLY A 45 -10.69 -16.25 -8.85
CA GLY A 45 -10.19 -17.12 -7.78
C GLY A 45 -9.08 -16.46 -6.96
N PRO A 46 -8.71 -17.06 -5.81
CA PRO A 46 -7.75 -16.48 -4.87
C PRO A 46 -6.31 -16.37 -5.40
N SER A 47 -5.93 -17.16 -6.41
CA SER A 47 -4.59 -17.11 -7.03
C SER A 47 -4.30 -15.78 -7.73
N ILE A 48 -5.33 -14.98 -8.04
CA ILE A 48 -5.15 -13.64 -8.62
C ILE A 48 -4.39 -12.70 -7.67
N VAL A 49 -4.46 -12.94 -6.35
CA VAL A 49 -3.81 -12.09 -5.34
C VAL A 49 -2.29 -12.19 -5.45
N GLU A 50 -1.75 -13.39 -5.69
CA GLU A 50 -0.32 -13.59 -5.90
C GLU A 50 0.16 -12.88 -7.17
N GLN A 51 -0.58 -13.06 -8.27
CA GLN A 51 -0.28 -12.39 -9.54
C GLN A 51 -0.35 -10.86 -9.40
N LEU A 52 -1.32 -10.36 -8.63
CA LEU A 52 -1.47 -8.95 -8.33
C LEU A 52 -0.27 -8.40 -7.55
N ALA A 53 0.20 -9.12 -6.52
CA ALA A 53 1.38 -8.74 -5.74
C ALA A 53 2.64 -8.65 -6.62
N ILE A 54 2.83 -9.63 -7.50
CA ILE A 54 3.96 -9.65 -8.46
C ILE A 54 3.87 -8.44 -9.40
N GLU A 55 2.70 -8.15 -9.95
CA GLU A 55 2.53 -7.02 -10.88
C GLU A 55 2.66 -5.65 -10.20
N LEU A 56 2.21 -5.51 -8.94
CA LEU A 56 2.46 -4.31 -8.14
C LEU A 56 3.96 -4.08 -7.96
N ALA A 57 4.73 -5.12 -7.59
CA ALA A 57 6.18 -5.01 -7.45
C ALA A 57 6.87 -4.64 -8.77
N ARG A 58 6.48 -5.27 -9.89
CA ARG A 58 7.01 -4.94 -11.23
C ARG A 58 6.75 -3.49 -11.61
N GLN A 59 5.54 -3.00 -11.38
CA GLN A 59 5.15 -1.62 -11.70
C GLN A 59 5.86 -0.62 -10.79
N HIS A 60 6.04 -0.95 -9.51
CA HIS A 60 6.80 -0.13 -8.58
C HIS A 60 8.26 0.01 -9.02
N LEU A 61 8.95 -1.10 -9.32
CA LEU A 61 10.32 -1.09 -9.82
C LEU A 61 10.45 -0.29 -11.13
N ALA A 62 9.54 -0.51 -12.10
CA ALA A 62 9.55 0.26 -13.35
C ALA A 62 9.35 1.77 -13.12
N THR A 63 8.60 2.15 -12.09
CA THR A 63 8.42 3.56 -11.72
C THR A 63 9.67 4.13 -11.09
N LEU A 64 10.33 3.38 -10.18
CA LEU A 64 11.60 3.77 -9.59
C LEU A 64 12.70 3.93 -10.63
N ASP A 65 12.78 3.05 -11.63
CA ASP A 65 13.73 3.17 -12.73
C ASP A 65 13.52 4.44 -13.55
N ARG A 66 12.26 4.80 -13.83
CA ARG A 66 11.92 6.05 -14.53
C ARG A 66 12.31 7.26 -13.70
N LEU A 67 12.04 7.22 -12.40
CA LEU A 67 12.38 8.30 -11.48
C LEU A 67 13.91 8.46 -11.35
N ALA A 68 14.63 7.35 -11.26
CA ALA A 68 16.09 7.34 -11.19
C ALA A 68 16.69 8.00 -12.44
N ARG A 69 16.20 7.65 -13.64
CA ARG A 69 16.61 8.28 -14.90
C ARG A 69 16.28 9.78 -14.94
N ALA A 70 15.11 10.18 -14.44
CA ALA A 70 14.68 11.58 -14.47
C ALA A 70 15.44 12.47 -13.47
N THR A 71 15.90 11.90 -12.35
CA THR A 71 16.49 12.67 -11.24
C THR A 71 18.00 12.49 -11.09
N GLY A 72 18.59 11.51 -11.79
CA GLY A 72 20.00 11.13 -11.63
C GLY A 72 20.31 10.43 -10.31
N LYS A 73 19.31 10.17 -9.46
CA LYS A 73 19.48 9.44 -8.18
C LYS A 73 19.28 7.94 -8.41
N PRO A 74 20.05 7.06 -7.74
CA PRO A 74 19.85 5.62 -7.86
C PRO A 74 18.48 5.19 -7.30
N ALA A 75 17.83 4.21 -7.93
CA ALA A 75 16.54 3.68 -7.50
C ALA A 75 16.55 3.18 -6.04
N ALA A 76 17.67 2.57 -5.61
CA ALA A 76 17.88 2.08 -4.25
C ALA A 76 17.66 3.17 -3.19
N ARG A 77 18.04 4.41 -3.47
CA ARG A 77 17.86 5.52 -2.52
C ARG A 77 16.39 5.77 -2.19
N TYR A 78 15.49 5.61 -3.15
CA TYR A 78 14.05 5.77 -2.91
C TYR A 78 13.48 4.61 -2.08
N LEU A 79 14.05 3.40 -2.21
CA LEU A 79 13.69 2.28 -1.35
C LEU A 79 14.16 2.50 0.08
N ASP A 80 15.41 2.95 0.27
CA ASP A 80 15.95 3.27 1.60
C ASP A 80 15.08 4.32 2.32
N GLU A 81 14.64 5.36 1.59
CA GLU A 81 13.75 6.40 2.12
C GLU A 81 12.37 5.84 2.52
N LEU A 82 11.82 4.89 1.75
CA LEU A 82 10.55 4.21 2.07
C LEU A 82 10.69 3.27 3.29
N GLU A 83 11.77 2.49 3.35
CA GLU A 83 12.06 1.60 4.48
C GLU A 83 12.21 2.39 5.79
N LEU A 84 12.95 3.51 5.74
CA LEU A 84 13.11 4.40 6.89
C LEU A 84 11.76 4.98 7.32
N ALA A 85 10.93 5.45 6.39
CA ALA A 85 9.59 5.97 6.70
C ALA A 85 8.69 4.91 7.36
N ALA A 86 8.71 3.68 6.86
CA ALA A 86 7.96 2.57 7.43
C ALA A 86 8.43 2.22 8.85
N ALA A 87 9.76 2.16 9.06
CA ALA A 87 10.35 1.88 10.37
C ALA A 87 9.98 2.95 11.41
N MET A 88 9.98 4.24 11.02
CA MET A 88 9.56 5.34 11.91
C MET A 88 8.08 5.28 12.27
N GLN A 89 7.21 4.86 11.34
CA GLN A 89 5.80 4.69 11.63
C GLN A 89 5.55 3.54 12.61
N GLU A 90 6.31 2.45 12.48
CA GLU A 90 6.24 1.30 13.38
C GLU A 90 6.66 1.66 14.82
N SER A 91 7.73 2.44 14.99
CA SER A 91 8.18 2.87 16.32
C SER A 91 7.15 3.77 17.02
N ILE A 92 6.54 4.71 16.29
CA ILE A 92 5.48 5.57 16.82
C ILE A 92 4.26 4.74 17.26
N GLY A 93 3.88 3.73 16.48
CA GLY A 93 2.78 2.83 16.85
C GLY A 93 3.06 2.02 18.12
N ARG A 94 4.30 1.56 18.32
CA ARG A 94 4.72 0.84 19.54
C ARG A 94 4.72 1.73 20.78
N ASP A 95 5.27 2.95 20.68
CA ASP A 95 5.29 3.89 21.79
C ASP A 95 3.87 4.29 22.24
N SER A 96 2.96 4.43 21.28
CA SER A 96 1.54 4.72 21.52
C SER A 96 0.81 3.56 22.21
N ALA A 97 1.09 2.32 21.80
CA ALA A 97 0.53 1.12 22.42
C ALA A 97 1.08 0.88 23.84
N GLN A 98 2.33 1.28 24.12
CA GLN A 98 2.94 1.12 25.43
C GLN A 98 2.41 2.10 26.47
N LEU A 99 2.08 3.33 26.07
CA LEU A 99 1.42 4.33 26.92
C LEU A 99 0.01 3.91 27.38
N ASP A 100 -0.71 3.12 26.58
CA ASP A 100 -2.06 2.63 26.90
C ASP A 100 -2.05 1.42 27.88
N THR A 101 -0.88 0.83 28.13
CA THR A 101 -0.72 -0.34 29.04
C THR A 101 -0.24 0.01 30.45
N THR A 102 -0.01 1.30 30.73
CA THR A 102 0.42 1.75 32.07
C THR A 102 -0.82 2.07 32.92
N ASP A 103 -1.36 1.05 33.59
CA ASP A 103 -2.48 1.14 34.54
C ASP A 103 -2.20 2.13 35.69
N PRO A 104 -3.06 3.14 35.95
CA PRO A 104 -2.98 3.98 37.13
C PRO A 104 -3.71 3.29 38.29
N GLY A 105 -3.09 2.25 38.84
CA GLY A 105 -3.72 1.33 39.78
C GLY A 105 -3.02 1.15 41.12
N GLU A 106 -2.39 2.19 41.70
CA GLU A 106 -2.04 2.19 43.12
C GLU A 106 -2.42 3.52 43.76
N GLY A 107 -3.54 3.51 44.47
CA GLY A 107 -4.06 4.65 45.21
C GLY A 107 -5.19 4.24 46.13
N THR A 108 -4.78 3.92 47.38
CA THR A 108 -5.55 3.70 48.63
C THR A 108 -6.29 2.39 48.80
#